data_AF-A0A5J5P083-F1
#
_entry.id   AF-A0A5J5P083-F1
#
_cell.length_a   1.000
_cell.length_b   1.000
_cell.length_c   1.000
_cell.angle_alpha   90.00
_cell.angle_beta   90.00
_cell.angle_gamma   90.00
#
_symmetry.space_group_name_H-M   'P 1'
#
loop_
_entity.id
_entity.type
_entity.pdbx_description
1 polymer ?
#
loop_
_entity_poly.entity_id
_entity_poly.type
_entity_poly.pdbx_seq_one_letter_code
_entity_poly.pdbx_strand_id
1 'polypeptide(L)'
;MNHFADLMIQQCWIDVKELFEFWVRSLDENGKPNKFDVNLYNHYLRANLMIGASAGDLLDFVAQMDDFELVPNLASFNLILKAMRQAKETEAAEKLLDGGKESLPNDESYDLVMGMLFEMRRVEAALKYIDMALQSGYKLSIKVFTECIACCVSQGQLDTLVTLIERCRKQIRIELYIQIGVCATILQKL
;
A
#
# COMPACT_ATOMS: atom_id res chain seq x y z
N MET A 1 -12.11 21.21 -13.84
CA MET A 1 -11.04 20.67 -12.97
C MET A 1 -11.10 21.19 -11.53
N ASN A 2 -11.28 22.50 -11.28
CA ASN A 2 -11.31 23.04 -9.90
C ASN A 2 -12.31 22.33 -8.97
N HIS A 3 -13.52 22.02 -9.47
CA HIS A 3 -14.53 21.32 -8.68
C HIS A 3 -14.12 19.89 -8.25
N PHE A 4 -13.43 19.13 -9.10
CA PHE A 4 -12.98 17.77 -8.77
C PHE A 4 -11.94 17.79 -7.65
N ALA A 5 -11.00 18.74 -7.70
CA ALA A 5 -10.01 18.94 -6.66
C ALA A 5 -10.65 19.36 -5.32
N ASP A 6 -11.65 20.25 -5.37
CA ASP A 6 -12.38 20.68 -4.18
C ASP A 6 -13.09 19.51 -3.49
N LEU A 7 -13.77 18.64 -4.25
CA LEU A 7 -14.43 17.45 -3.70
C LEU A 7 -13.44 16.46 -3.08
N MET A 8 -12.26 16.30 -3.69
CA MET A 8 -11.17 15.47 -3.13
C MET A 8 -10.64 16.04 -1.81
N ILE A 9 -10.51 17.36 -1.69
CA ILE A 9 -10.08 18.04 -0.45
C ILE A 9 -11.14 17.91 0.64
N GLN A 10 -12.41 18.06 0.25
CA GLN A 10 -13.57 17.93 1.16
C GLN A 10 -13.91 16.47 1.50
N GLN A 11 -13.27 15.50 0.84
CA GLN A 11 -13.51 14.07 1.01
C GLN A 11 -14.95 13.63 0.67
N CYS A 12 -15.59 14.30 -0.27
CA CYS A 12 -16.92 13.97 -0.77
C CYS A 12 -16.82 12.83 -1.81
N TRP A 13 -16.48 11.62 -1.38
CA TRP A 13 -16.09 10.53 -2.27
C TRP A 13 -17.19 10.09 -3.25
N ILE A 14 -18.46 10.08 -2.82
CA ILE A 14 -19.60 9.75 -3.69
C ILE A 14 -19.68 10.75 -4.85
N ASP A 15 -19.59 12.05 -4.54
CA ASP A 15 -19.62 13.12 -5.54
C ASP A 15 -18.42 13.04 -6.49
N VAL A 16 -17.22 12.70 -5.98
CA VAL A 16 -16.02 12.46 -6.82
C VAL A 16 -16.29 11.34 -7.83
N LYS A 17 -16.86 10.22 -7.37
CA LYS A 17 -17.18 9.06 -8.21
C LYS A 17 -18.20 9.44 -9.29
N GLU A 18 -19.32 10.02 -8.90
CA GLU A 18 -20.39 10.39 -9.82
C GLU A 18 -19.95 11.45 -10.83
N LEU A 19 -19.20 12.47 -10.37
CA LEU A 19 -18.63 13.49 -11.24
C LEU A 19 -17.68 12.90 -12.27
N PHE A 20 -16.80 11.99 -11.87
CA PHE A 20 -15.89 11.32 -12.79
C PHE A 20 -16.65 10.51 -13.85
N GLU A 21 -17.61 9.67 -13.42
CA GLU A 21 -18.41 8.82 -14.30
C GLU A 21 -19.27 9.60 -15.29
N PHE A 22 -19.82 10.74 -14.85
CA PHE A 22 -20.52 11.66 -15.74
C PHE A 22 -19.55 12.33 -16.71
N TRP A 23 -18.45 12.87 -16.20
CA TRP A 23 -17.50 13.64 -17.00
C TRP A 23 -16.86 12.78 -18.09
N VAL A 24 -16.41 11.56 -17.77
CA VAL A 24 -15.76 10.66 -18.73
C VAL A 24 -16.68 10.26 -19.90
N ARG A 25 -18.01 10.23 -19.68
CA ARG A 25 -19.01 9.92 -20.71
C ARG A 25 -19.48 11.15 -21.50
N SER A 26 -19.13 12.35 -21.06
CA SER A 26 -19.51 13.60 -21.73
C SER A 26 -18.46 14.03 -22.75
N LEU A 27 -18.85 14.98 -23.61
CA LEU A 27 -17.96 15.58 -24.61
C LEU A 27 -17.45 16.93 -24.11
N ASP A 28 -16.22 17.29 -24.51
CA ASP A 28 -15.65 18.61 -24.29
C ASP A 28 -16.36 19.69 -25.12
N GLU A 29 -15.94 20.94 -24.96
CA GLU A 29 -16.49 22.09 -25.71
C GLU A 29 -16.37 21.96 -27.24
N ASN A 30 -15.51 21.06 -27.73
CA ASN A 30 -15.28 20.78 -29.14
C ASN A 30 -16.00 19.50 -29.61
N GLY A 31 -16.84 18.89 -28.77
CA GLY A 31 -17.56 17.65 -29.09
C GLY A 31 -16.69 16.40 -29.09
N LYS A 32 -15.53 16.41 -28.41
CA LYS A 32 -14.60 15.26 -28.32
C LYS A 32 -14.66 14.58 -26.95
N PRO A 33 -14.32 13.28 -26.86
CA PRO A 33 -14.18 12.62 -25.57
C PRO A 33 -13.17 13.33 -24.67
N ASN A 34 -13.51 13.43 -23.38
CA ASN A 34 -12.65 14.01 -22.38
C ASN A 34 -11.35 13.20 -22.22
N LYS A 35 -10.21 13.88 -22.25
CA LYS A 35 -8.89 13.27 -22.03
C LYS A 35 -8.45 13.43 -20.59
N PHE A 36 -7.89 12.37 -20.02
CA PHE A 36 -7.35 12.35 -18.66
C PHE A 36 -6.16 11.40 -18.57
N ASP A 37 -5.44 11.49 -17.46
CA ASP A 37 -4.29 10.66 -17.18
C ASP A 37 -4.58 9.62 -16.10
N VAL A 38 -3.60 8.74 -15.88
CA VAL A 38 -3.61 7.72 -14.83
C VAL A 38 -3.81 8.32 -13.42
N ASN A 39 -3.36 9.56 -13.19
CA ASN A 39 -3.48 10.19 -11.87
C ASN A 39 -4.93 10.58 -11.57
N LEU A 40 -5.65 11.12 -12.55
CA LEU A 40 -7.07 11.40 -12.39
C LEU A 40 -7.87 10.11 -12.20
N TYR A 41 -7.55 9.05 -12.94
CA TYR A 41 -8.17 7.74 -12.73
C TYR A 41 -7.87 7.16 -11.34
N ASN A 42 -6.66 7.35 -10.82
CA ASN A 42 -6.31 6.94 -9.45
C ASN A 42 -7.12 7.70 -8.39
N HIS A 43 -7.57 8.94 -8.65
CA HIS A 43 -8.52 9.61 -7.77
C HIS A 43 -9.91 8.97 -7.80
N TYR A 44 -10.36 8.50 -8.96
CA TYR A 44 -11.58 7.70 -9.09
C TYR A 44 -11.48 6.36 -8.35
N LEU A 45 -10.37 5.62 -8.50
CA LEU A 45 -10.11 4.41 -7.72
C LEU A 45 -10.08 4.68 -6.21
N ARG A 46 -9.45 5.79 -5.79
CA ARG A 46 -9.43 6.20 -4.39
C ARG A 46 -10.83 6.50 -3.88
N ALA A 47 -11.65 7.23 -4.63
CA ALA A 47 -13.03 7.50 -4.24
C ALA A 47 -13.81 6.19 -4.01
N ASN A 48 -13.72 5.23 -4.95
CA ASN A 48 -14.35 3.93 -4.81
C ASN A 48 -13.85 3.16 -3.56
N LEU A 49 -12.54 3.12 -3.32
CA LEU A 49 -11.96 2.55 -2.10
C LEU A 49 -12.58 3.19 -0.84
N MET A 50 -12.69 4.52 -0.81
CA MET A 50 -13.20 5.24 0.36
C MET A 50 -14.72 5.07 0.57
N ILE A 51 -15.47 4.67 -0.46
CA ILE A 51 -16.90 4.33 -0.38
C ILE A 51 -17.08 2.84 0.00
N GLY A 52 -15.98 2.06 0.07
CA GLY A 52 -16.01 0.66 0.50
C GLY A 52 -16.04 -0.35 -0.65
N ALA A 53 -15.58 0.03 -1.84
CA ALA A 53 -15.36 -0.92 -2.93
C ALA A 53 -14.37 -2.02 -2.50
N SER A 54 -14.65 -3.26 -2.91
CA SER A 54 -13.78 -4.40 -2.63
C SER A 54 -12.51 -4.36 -3.47
N ALA A 55 -11.52 -5.17 -3.10
CA ALA A 55 -10.33 -5.35 -3.92
C ALA A 55 -10.66 -5.88 -5.32
N GLY A 56 -11.69 -6.73 -5.43
CA GLY A 56 -12.22 -7.22 -6.71
C GLY A 56 -12.78 -6.10 -7.58
N ASP A 57 -13.63 -5.23 -7.00
CA ASP A 57 -14.17 -4.08 -7.73
C ASP A 57 -13.05 -3.15 -8.23
N LEU A 58 -12.03 -2.90 -7.41
CA LEU A 58 -10.89 -2.08 -7.81
C LEU A 58 -10.03 -2.74 -8.90
N LEU A 59 -9.89 -4.07 -8.88
CA LEU A 59 -9.23 -4.81 -9.96
C LEU A 59 -10.00 -4.69 -11.28
N ASP A 60 -11.34 -4.78 -11.23
CA ASP A 60 -12.19 -4.60 -12.40
C ASP A 60 -12.09 -3.18 -12.97
N PHE A 61 -12.05 -2.15 -12.10
CA PHE A 61 -11.81 -0.77 -12.53
C PHE A 61 -10.40 -0.58 -13.09
N VAL A 62 -9.38 -1.21 -12.50
CA VAL A 62 -8.02 -1.17 -13.06
C VAL A 62 -7.95 -1.83 -14.44
N ALA A 63 -8.71 -2.92 -14.67
CA ALA A 63 -8.81 -3.54 -15.99
C ALA A 63 -9.49 -2.62 -17.03
N GLN A 64 -10.50 -1.85 -16.62
CA GLN A 64 -11.16 -0.85 -17.47
C GLN A 64 -10.26 0.31 -17.90
N MET A 65 -9.06 0.46 -17.32
CA MET A 65 -8.12 1.49 -17.76
C MET A 65 -7.68 1.30 -19.23
N ASP A 66 -7.70 0.06 -19.74
CA ASP A 66 -7.38 -0.25 -21.14
C ASP A 66 -8.38 0.38 -22.13
N ASP A 67 -9.66 0.45 -21.76
CA ASP A 67 -10.71 1.12 -22.56
C ASP A 67 -10.42 2.62 -22.75
N PHE A 68 -9.57 3.20 -21.90
CA PHE A 68 -9.13 4.59 -21.93
C PHE A 68 -7.69 4.76 -22.39
N GLU A 69 -7.05 3.70 -22.91
CA GLU A 69 -5.63 3.67 -23.29
C GLU A 69 -4.69 4.07 -22.11
N LEU A 70 -5.11 3.79 -20.87
CA LEU A 70 -4.35 4.08 -19.67
C LEU A 70 -3.64 2.83 -19.15
N VAL A 71 -2.36 2.98 -18.84
CA VAL A 71 -1.57 1.93 -18.18
C VAL A 71 -1.64 2.14 -16.66
N PRO A 72 -2.14 1.16 -15.88
CA PRO A 72 -2.12 1.22 -14.43
C PRO A 72 -0.71 1.40 -13.89
N ASN A 73 -0.56 2.11 -12.78
CA ASN A 73 0.74 2.34 -12.15
C ASN A 73 0.74 1.87 -10.69
N LEU A 74 1.88 2.07 -10.01
CA LEU A 74 2.05 1.64 -8.61
C LEU A 74 0.99 2.22 -7.67
N ALA A 75 0.53 3.45 -7.91
CA ALA A 75 -0.52 4.04 -7.10
C ALA A 75 -1.87 3.34 -7.31
N SER A 76 -2.18 2.89 -8.53
CA SER A 76 -3.37 2.07 -8.84
C SER A 76 -3.33 0.75 -8.04
N PHE A 77 -2.21 0.04 -8.06
CA PHE A 77 -2.05 -1.23 -7.34
C PHE A 77 -2.01 -1.05 -5.81
N ASN A 78 -1.40 0.04 -5.30
CA ASN A 78 -1.41 0.33 -3.86
C ASN A 78 -2.82 0.64 -3.34
N LEU A 79 -3.74 1.13 -4.17
CA LEU A 79 -5.16 1.27 -3.79
C LEU A 79 -5.84 -0.10 -3.62
N ILE A 80 -5.54 -1.07 -4.49
CA ILE A 80 -6.02 -2.45 -4.36
C ILE A 80 -5.46 -3.10 -3.07
N LEU A 81 -4.16 -2.95 -2.81
CA LEU A 81 -3.54 -3.45 -1.57
C LEU A 81 -4.17 -2.82 -0.31
N LYS A 82 -4.58 -1.55 -0.36
CA LYS A 82 -5.32 -0.90 0.73
C LYS A 82 -6.70 -1.53 0.94
N ALA A 83 -7.44 -1.84 -0.13
CA ALA A 83 -8.70 -2.58 -0.01
C ALA A 83 -8.48 -3.97 0.60
N MET A 84 -7.47 -4.72 0.11
CA MET A 84 -7.11 -6.03 0.66
C MET A 84 -6.73 -5.96 2.14
N ARG A 85 -6.01 -4.91 2.58
CA ARG A 85 -5.71 -4.68 4.00
C ARG A 85 -6.98 -4.48 4.83
N GLN A 86 -7.92 -3.68 4.35
CA GLN A 86 -9.21 -3.46 5.04
C GLN A 86 -10.02 -4.76 5.15
N ALA A 87 -9.97 -5.61 4.13
CA ALA A 87 -10.62 -6.91 4.09
C ALA A 87 -9.82 -8.07 4.74
N LYS A 88 -8.58 -7.81 5.18
CA LYS A 88 -7.63 -8.81 5.71
C LYS A 88 -7.28 -9.94 4.74
N GLU A 89 -7.30 -9.66 3.44
CA GLU A 89 -7.02 -10.62 2.36
C GLU A 89 -5.52 -10.84 2.14
N THR A 90 -4.82 -11.33 3.16
CA THR A 90 -3.35 -11.46 3.14
C THR A 90 -2.81 -12.29 1.97
N GLU A 91 -3.41 -13.44 1.67
CA GLU A 91 -2.94 -14.29 0.57
C GLU A 91 -3.09 -13.63 -0.81
N ALA A 92 -4.16 -12.86 -1.01
CA ALA A 92 -4.37 -12.12 -2.26
C ALA A 92 -3.36 -10.97 -2.39
N ALA A 93 -3.09 -10.27 -1.29
CA ALA A 93 -2.10 -9.20 -1.25
C ALA A 93 -0.67 -9.72 -1.52
N GLU A 94 -0.32 -10.88 -0.96
CA GLU A 94 0.95 -11.58 -1.24
C GLU A 94 1.07 -11.93 -2.73
N LYS A 95 0.01 -12.50 -3.34
CA LYS A 95 -0.01 -12.83 -4.78
C LYS A 95 0.10 -11.60 -5.66
N LEU A 96 -0.58 -10.50 -5.31
CA LEU A 96 -0.52 -9.26 -6.07
C LEU A 96 0.89 -8.66 -6.02
N LEU A 97 1.54 -8.71 -4.85
CA LEU A 97 2.90 -8.22 -4.66
C LEU A 97 3.94 -9.09 -5.40
N ASP A 98 3.77 -10.42 -5.37
CA ASP A 98 4.68 -11.38 -6.01
C ASP A 98 4.49 -11.44 -7.55
N GLY A 99 3.27 -11.16 -8.05
CA GLY A 99 2.90 -11.25 -9.46
C GLY A 99 3.28 -10.04 -10.31
N GLY A 100 3.75 -8.95 -9.71
CA GLY A 100 4.02 -7.67 -10.36
C GLY A 100 5.27 -7.67 -11.26
N LYS A 101 5.19 -8.28 -12.46
CA LYS A 101 6.18 -8.04 -13.52
C LYS A 101 6.00 -6.68 -14.21
N GLU A 102 4.78 -6.14 -14.20
CA GLU A 102 4.43 -4.88 -14.88
C GLU A 102 4.42 -3.67 -13.92
N SER A 103 4.53 -3.90 -12.61
CA SER A 103 4.66 -2.86 -11.60
C SER A 103 5.56 -3.34 -10.46
N LEU A 104 6.85 -3.01 -10.52
CA LEU A 104 7.80 -3.32 -9.45
C LEU A 104 7.31 -2.74 -8.11
N PRO A 105 7.06 -3.57 -7.08
CA PRO A 105 6.63 -3.09 -5.76
C PRO A 105 7.48 -1.92 -5.25
N ASN A 106 6.87 -0.94 -4.58
CA ASN A 106 7.61 0.13 -3.91
C ASN A 106 7.58 -0.02 -2.39
N ASP A 107 8.21 0.91 -1.67
CA ASP A 107 8.22 0.94 -0.20
C ASP A 107 6.81 0.80 0.39
N GLU A 108 5.82 1.49 -0.18
CA GLU A 108 4.42 1.44 0.28
C GLU A 108 3.79 0.07 0.03
N SER A 109 4.06 -0.57 -1.12
CA SER A 109 3.53 -1.91 -1.44
C SER A 109 4.04 -2.95 -0.43
N TYR A 110 5.34 -2.95 -0.15
CA TYR A 110 5.94 -3.81 0.87
C TYR A 110 5.36 -3.53 2.26
N ASP A 111 5.27 -2.25 2.64
CA ASP A 111 4.75 -1.86 3.95
C ASP A 111 3.30 -2.29 4.18
N LEU A 112 2.46 -2.23 3.14
CA LEU A 112 1.08 -2.69 3.20
C LEU A 112 1.02 -4.18 3.49
N VAL A 113 1.75 -5.00 2.73
CA VAL A 113 1.75 -6.46 2.88
C VAL A 113 2.39 -6.89 4.20
N MET A 114 3.54 -6.33 4.57
CA MET A 114 4.20 -6.63 5.85
C MET A 114 3.31 -6.26 7.04
N GLY A 115 2.69 -5.08 7.01
CA GLY A 115 1.77 -4.66 8.07
C GLY A 115 0.57 -5.59 8.21
N MET A 116 -0.04 -6.01 7.10
CA MET A 116 -1.11 -7.01 7.12
C MET A 116 -0.68 -8.35 7.72
N LEU A 117 0.51 -8.83 7.39
CA LEU A 117 1.03 -10.09 7.91
C LEU A 117 1.31 -10.02 9.43
N PHE A 118 1.85 -8.89 9.92
CA PHE A 118 2.03 -8.69 11.35
C PHE A 118 0.70 -8.57 12.11
N GLU A 119 -0.29 -7.85 11.56
CA GLU A 119 -1.65 -7.78 12.11
C GLU A 119 -2.29 -9.18 12.23
N MET A 120 -2.00 -10.06 11.27
CA MET A 120 -2.49 -11.44 11.24
C MET A 120 -1.56 -12.44 11.94
N ARG A 121 -0.52 -11.97 12.65
CA ARG A 121 0.47 -12.78 13.38
C ARG A 121 1.25 -13.77 12.52
N ARG A 122 1.32 -13.57 11.21
CA ARG A 122 2.05 -14.42 10.24
C ARG A 122 3.51 -13.95 10.12
N VAL A 123 4.27 -14.06 11.20
CA VAL A 123 5.64 -13.49 11.30
C VAL A 123 6.56 -14.09 10.25
N GLU A 124 6.55 -15.41 10.05
CA GLU A 124 7.43 -16.09 9.10
C GLU A 124 7.20 -15.63 7.66
N ALA A 125 5.94 -15.37 7.29
CA ALA A 125 5.60 -14.78 6.00
C ALA A 125 6.08 -13.33 5.91
N ALA A 126 5.93 -12.53 6.97
CA ALA A 126 6.43 -11.16 6.99
C ALA A 126 7.96 -11.09 6.84
N LEU A 127 8.70 -12.06 7.39
CA LEU A 127 10.17 -12.16 7.23
C LEU A 127 10.59 -12.29 5.77
N LYS A 128 9.86 -13.08 4.97
CA LYS A 128 10.10 -13.20 3.52
C LYS A 128 10.07 -11.83 2.86
N TYR A 129 9.06 -11.03 3.16
CA TYR A 129 8.88 -9.70 2.56
C TYR A 129 9.89 -8.67 3.08
N ILE A 130 10.30 -8.75 4.34
CA ILE A 130 11.43 -7.97 4.86
C ILE A 130 12.70 -8.27 4.06
N ASP A 131 13.01 -9.54 3.84
CA ASP A 131 14.21 -9.93 3.09
C ASP A 131 14.13 -9.45 1.62
N MET A 132 12.98 -9.60 0.98
CA MET A 132 12.77 -9.12 -0.40
C MET A 132 12.89 -7.60 -0.50
N ALA A 133 12.30 -6.85 0.44
CA ALA A 133 12.37 -5.40 0.47
C ALA A 133 13.84 -4.94 0.60
N LEU A 134 14.55 -5.51 1.57
CA LEU A 134 15.94 -5.19 1.85
C LEU A 134 16.90 -5.57 0.70
N GLN A 135 16.69 -6.71 0.05
CA GLN A 135 17.46 -7.13 -1.14
C GLN A 135 17.23 -6.20 -2.32
N SER A 136 16.03 -5.64 -2.43
CA SER A 136 15.66 -4.68 -3.47
C SER A 136 16.08 -3.24 -3.14
N GLY A 137 16.77 -3.02 -2.01
CA GLY A 137 17.25 -1.71 -1.56
C GLY A 137 16.20 -0.83 -0.88
N TYR A 138 15.01 -1.37 -0.61
CA TYR A 138 13.94 -0.68 0.10
C TYR A 138 14.21 -0.62 1.60
N LYS A 139 13.66 0.40 2.24
CA LYS A 139 13.81 0.62 3.69
C LYS A 139 12.49 0.33 4.38
N LEU A 140 12.53 -0.48 5.43
CA LEU A 140 11.37 -0.68 6.29
C LEU A 140 10.96 0.65 6.92
N SER A 141 9.67 0.97 6.89
CA SER A 141 9.18 2.11 7.65
C SER A 141 9.19 1.84 9.15
N ILE A 142 9.22 2.92 9.91
CA ILE A 142 9.10 2.90 11.38
C ILE A 142 7.82 2.15 11.80
N LYS A 143 6.74 2.30 11.04
CA LYS A 143 5.46 1.66 11.33
C LYS A 143 5.58 0.14 11.27
N VAL A 144 6.09 -0.41 10.17
CA VAL A 144 6.27 -1.86 10.01
C VAL A 144 7.24 -2.42 11.04
N PHE A 145 8.34 -1.70 11.32
CA PHE A 145 9.29 -2.13 12.33
C PHE A 145 8.67 -2.17 13.74
N THR A 146 7.82 -1.21 14.08
CA THR A 146 7.10 -1.17 15.36
C THR A 146 6.08 -2.31 15.46
N GLU A 147 5.31 -2.54 14.39
CA GLU A 147 4.36 -3.66 14.29
C GLU A 147 5.07 -5.01 14.43
N CYS A 148 6.25 -5.15 13.82
CA CYS A 148 7.10 -6.32 13.95
C CYS A 148 7.54 -6.58 15.40
N ILE A 149 8.06 -5.56 16.10
CA ILE A 149 8.47 -5.69 17.50
C ILE A 149 7.28 -6.13 18.36
N ALA A 150 6.15 -5.42 18.24
CA ALA A 150 4.95 -5.71 19.02
C ALA A 150 4.47 -7.15 18.77
N CYS A 151 4.44 -7.58 17.50
CA CYS A 151 4.04 -8.92 17.12
C CYS A 151 4.98 -9.98 17.71
N CYS A 152 6.30 -9.84 17.55
CA CYS A 152 7.28 -10.81 18.05
C CYS A 152 7.26 -10.92 19.59
N VAL A 153 7.22 -9.78 20.30
CA VAL A 153 7.14 -9.76 21.77
C VAL A 153 5.85 -10.42 22.25
N SER A 154 4.71 -10.12 21.63
CA SER A 154 3.42 -10.72 22.01
C SER A 154 3.33 -12.23 21.77
N GLN A 155 4.20 -12.76 20.90
CA GLN A 155 4.27 -14.18 20.58
C GLN A 155 5.47 -14.89 21.25
N GLY A 156 6.26 -14.18 22.06
CA GLY A 156 7.47 -14.74 22.68
C GLY A 156 8.59 -15.08 21.69
N GLN A 157 8.52 -14.61 20.44
CA GLN A 157 9.50 -14.87 19.39
C GLN A 157 10.70 -13.92 19.47
N LEU A 158 11.38 -13.91 20.62
CA LEU A 158 12.47 -12.95 20.88
C LEU A 158 13.72 -13.22 20.02
N ASP A 159 14.05 -14.48 19.74
CA ASP A 159 15.19 -14.82 18.87
C ASP A 159 14.99 -14.33 17.44
N THR A 160 13.76 -14.45 16.92
CA THR A 160 13.34 -13.90 15.62
C THR A 160 13.51 -12.38 15.61
N LEU A 161 13.07 -11.72 16.68
CA LEU A 161 13.19 -10.27 16.81
C LEU A 161 14.65 -9.82 16.82
N VAL A 162 15.52 -10.49 17.58
CA VAL A 162 16.96 -10.18 17.60
C VAL A 162 17.57 -10.33 16.21
N THR A 163 17.29 -11.43 15.52
CA THR A 163 17.77 -11.69 14.17
C THR A 163 17.34 -10.59 13.18
N LEU A 164 16.09 -10.14 13.29
CA LEU A 164 15.55 -9.05 12.48
C LEU A 164 16.23 -7.71 12.76
N ILE A 165 16.42 -7.37 14.03
CA ILE A 165 17.12 -6.14 14.43
C ILE A 165 18.54 -6.14 13.85
N GLU A 166 19.25 -7.26 13.93
CA GLU A 166 20.59 -7.39 13.36
C GLU A 166 20.61 -7.27 11.84
N ARG A 167 19.65 -7.89 11.14
CA ARG A 167 19.49 -7.77 9.68
C ARG A 167 19.26 -6.32 9.27
N CYS A 168 18.31 -5.64 9.91
CA CYS A 168 18.02 -4.23 9.64
C CYS A 168 19.25 -3.36 9.92
N ARG A 169 19.98 -3.59 11.01
CA ARG A 169 21.21 -2.84 11.35
C ARG A 169 22.29 -2.92 10.26
N LYS A 170 22.43 -4.05 9.57
CA LYS A 170 23.44 -4.23 8.52
C LYS A 170 23.13 -3.45 7.24
N GLN A 171 21.88 -3.05 7.01
CA GLN A 171 21.43 -2.35 5.79
C GLN A 171 21.06 -0.87 6.00
N ILE A 172 21.06 -0.37 7.23
CA ILE A 172 20.69 1.01 7.57
C ILE A 172 21.92 1.94 7.63
N ARG A 173 21.95 3.03 6.85
CA ARG A 173 22.82 4.20 7.07
C ARG A 173 22.22 5.08 8.19
N ILE A 174 22.81 5.00 9.39
CA ILE A 174 22.93 5.96 10.51
C ILE A 174 21.67 6.67 11.08
N GLU A 175 20.60 6.98 10.34
CA GLU A 175 19.50 7.82 10.84
C GLU A 175 18.51 7.12 11.81
N LEU A 176 18.51 5.79 11.88
CA LEU A 176 17.66 5.01 12.81
C LEU A 176 18.35 4.62 14.13
N TYR A 177 19.57 5.10 14.38
CA TYR A 177 20.33 4.77 15.62
C TYR A 177 19.58 5.17 16.90
N ILE A 178 18.66 6.14 16.81
CA ILE A 178 17.85 6.62 17.93
C ILE A 178 16.77 5.59 18.35
N GLN A 179 16.22 4.79 17.42
CA GLN A 179 15.15 3.84 17.73
C GLN A 179 15.64 2.50 18.30
N ILE A 180 16.85 2.06 17.94
CA ILE A 180 17.48 0.87 18.55
C ILE A 180 17.81 1.14 20.03
N GLY A 181 18.12 2.39 20.40
CA GLY A 181 18.29 2.77 21.80
C GLY A 181 17.04 2.52 22.65
N VAL A 182 15.85 2.73 22.07
CA VAL A 182 14.56 2.43 22.75
C VAL A 182 14.38 0.93 22.91
N CYS A 183 14.72 0.13 21.89
CA CYS A 183 14.66 -1.34 21.94
C CYS A 183 15.63 -1.93 22.98
N ALA A 184 16.86 -1.40 23.07
CA ALA A 184 17.83 -1.82 24.09
C ALA A 184 17.34 -1.51 25.52
N THR A 185 16.62 -0.39 25.69
CA THR A 185 16.04 -0.01 26.99
C THR A 185 14.84 -0.88 27.38
N ILE A 186 14.04 -1.33 26.40
CA ILE A 186 12.90 -2.23 26.63
C ILE A 186 13.38 -3.65 26.94
N LEU A 187 14.40 -4.15 26.24
CA LEU A 187 14.97 -5.48 26.48
C LEU A 187 15.73 -5.59 27.82
N GLN A 188 16.24 -4.49 28.37
CA GLN A 188 16.85 -4.47 29.71
C GLN A 188 15.82 -4.48 30.86
N LYS A 189 14.53 -4.29 30.56
CA LYS A 189 13.45 -4.24 31.54
C LYS A 189 12.53 -5.47 31.53
N LEU A 190 12.83 -6.45 30.67
CA LEU A 190 12.25 -7.80 30.66
C LEU A 190 13.25 -8.76 31.30
#